data_AF-A0A6J1P7L1-F1
#
_entry.id   AF-A0A6J1P7L1-F1
#
_cell.length_a   1.000
_cell.length_b   1.000
_cell.length_c   1.000
_cell.angle_alpha   90.00
_cell.angle_beta   90.00
_cell.angle_gamma   90.00
#
_symmetry.space_group_name_H-M   'P 1'
#
loop_
_entity.id
_entity.type
_entity.pdbx_description
1 polymer ?
#
loop_
_entity_poly.entity_id
_entity_poly.type
_entity_poly.pdbx_seq_one_letter_code
_entity_poly.pdbx_strand_id
1 'polypeptide(L)'
;MSPNPNTVTNVEVLNKISFPSDHRIVRSTIKIQKPKLNRRSFKSVPNKLKSTKEKSSYLENLKKILPRLQEFVKENKTVQSFSDKLEDAITKSLKSDEKVSNMHREKIISEDSQNLICRRTELMFTKKKSKEMREELKMLFKQSNRSIKRDYANHRTEIIEKNMSTFRSSKRALKELSTHKNWIQSLN
;
A
#
# COMPACT_ATOMS: atom_id res chain seq x y z
N MET A 1 -1.36 -30.59 8.38
CA MET A 1 -0.46 -29.89 9.32
C MET A 1 0.30 -30.96 10.07
N SER A 2 1.62 -31.05 9.86
CA SER A 2 2.48 -32.07 10.45
C SER A 2 2.71 -31.79 11.95
N PRO A 3 2.80 -32.83 12.80
CA PRO A 3 3.08 -32.65 14.22
C PRO A 3 4.51 -32.11 14.39
N ASN A 4 4.66 -31.06 15.19
CA ASN A 4 5.96 -30.44 15.47
C ASN A 4 6.94 -31.49 16.05
N PRO A 5 8.19 -31.57 15.57
CA PRO A 5 9.16 -32.53 16.06
C PRO A 5 9.64 -32.13 17.47
N ASN A 6 9.35 -33.00 18.45
CA ASN A 6 9.88 -33.11 19.81
C ASN A 6 10.60 -31.85 20.38
N THR A 7 9.84 -30.96 20.99
CA THR A 7 10.31 -29.82 21.80
C THR A 7 11.02 -30.24 23.10
N VAL A 8 10.81 -31.48 23.55
CA VAL A 8 11.36 -32.06 24.78
C VAL A 8 12.43 -33.08 24.42
N THR A 9 13.60 -32.96 25.05
CA THR A 9 14.81 -33.78 24.84
C THR A 9 15.44 -34.13 26.19
N ASN A 10 16.37 -35.09 26.23
CA ASN A 10 17.10 -35.48 27.44
C ASN A 10 16.19 -35.83 28.64
N VAL A 11 15.21 -36.73 28.43
CA VAL A 11 14.36 -37.23 29.52
C VAL A 11 15.12 -38.32 30.27
N GLU A 12 15.45 -38.09 31.54
CA GLU A 12 16.18 -39.05 32.37
C GLU A 12 15.65 -39.09 33.81
N VAL A 13 15.84 -40.23 34.46
CA VAL A 13 15.46 -40.45 35.86
C VAL A 13 16.71 -40.29 36.73
N LEU A 14 16.68 -39.36 37.69
CA LEU A 14 17.83 -39.04 38.53
C LEU A 14 17.91 -39.99 39.73
N ASN A 15 18.55 -41.14 39.54
CA ASN A 15 18.67 -42.19 40.57
C ASN A 15 19.72 -41.91 41.66
N LYS A 16 20.66 -40.99 41.42
CA LYS A 16 21.79 -40.71 42.33
C LYS A 16 21.50 -39.61 43.35
N ILE A 17 20.28 -39.06 43.37
CA ILE A 17 19.87 -38.01 44.29
C ILE A 17 18.95 -38.63 45.33
N SER A 18 19.33 -38.53 46.61
CA SER A 18 18.47 -38.94 47.71
C SER A 18 17.25 -38.03 47.77
N PHE A 19 16.07 -38.57 47.44
CA PHE A 19 14.80 -37.86 47.48
C PHE A 19 13.89 -38.54 48.52
N PRO A 20 13.32 -37.81 49.49
CA PRO A 20 12.53 -38.38 50.58
C PRO A 20 11.09 -38.68 50.12
N SER A 21 10.95 -39.49 49.07
CA SER A 21 9.67 -39.96 48.53
C SER A 21 9.90 -41.27 47.78
N ASP A 22 8.85 -42.08 47.67
CA ASP A 22 8.87 -43.32 46.89
C ASP A 22 8.91 -43.07 45.37
N HIS A 23 8.74 -41.81 44.95
CA HIS A 23 8.86 -41.40 43.56
C HIS A 23 10.30 -41.04 43.17
N ARG A 24 10.65 -41.24 41.90
CA ARG A 24 11.95 -40.83 41.33
C ARG A 24 11.83 -39.48 40.62
N ILE A 25 12.84 -38.64 40.79
CA ILE A 25 12.91 -37.34 40.09
C ILE A 25 13.19 -37.59 38.61
N VAL A 26 12.38 -36.98 37.74
CA VAL A 26 12.59 -36.98 36.29
C VAL A 26 13.04 -35.61 35.85
N ARG A 27 14.10 -35.57 35.03
CA ARG A 27 14.62 -34.35 34.39
C ARG A 27 14.37 -34.41 32.90
N SER A 28 13.97 -33.30 32.30
CA SER A 28 13.91 -33.14 30.84
C SER A 28 14.39 -31.75 30.42
N THR A 29 14.83 -31.63 29.18
CA THR A 29 15.30 -30.38 28.56
C THR A 29 14.32 -29.94 27.48
N ILE A 30 13.75 -28.74 27.63
CA ILE A 30 12.82 -28.16 26.65
C ILE A 30 13.54 -27.10 25.82
N LYS A 31 13.53 -27.26 24.50
CA LYS A 31 14.09 -26.26 23.57
C LYS A 31 13.01 -25.23 23.20
N ILE A 32 13.07 -24.04 23.82
CA ILE A 32 12.18 -22.93 23.50
C ILE A 32 12.80 -22.10 22.37
N GLN A 33 12.32 -22.28 21.14
CA GLN A 33 12.66 -21.37 20.04
C GLN A 33 11.81 -20.11 20.15
N LYS A 34 12.44 -18.94 20.35
CA LYS A 34 11.73 -17.67 20.22
C LYS A 34 11.37 -17.49 18.74
N PRO A 35 10.11 -17.18 18.41
CA PRO A 35 9.75 -16.90 17.02
C PRO A 35 10.59 -15.71 16.53
N LYS A 36 11.27 -15.88 15.40
CA LYS A 36 12.05 -14.80 14.78
C LYS A 36 11.08 -13.69 14.36
N LEU A 37 11.14 -12.54 15.02
CA LEU A 37 10.33 -11.38 14.67
C LEU A 37 10.70 -10.91 13.26
N ASN A 38 9.81 -11.14 12.30
CA ASN A 38 9.98 -10.66 10.93
C ASN A 38 9.21 -9.35 10.79
N ARG A 39 9.88 -8.25 10.40
CA ARG A 39 9.21 -6.96 10.16
C ARG A 39 8.05 -7.07 9.15
N ARG A 40 8.09 -8.04 8.23
CA ARG A 40 7.03 -8.29 7.24
C ARG A 40 5.75 -8.91 7.84
N SER A 41 5.82 -9.56 9.01
CA SER A 41 4.64 -10.19 9.63
C SER A 41 3.90 -9.26 10.60
N PHE A 42 4.45 -8.08 10.90
CA PHE A 42 3.74 -7.07 11.66
C PHE A 42 2.66 -6.47 10.76
N LYS A 43 1.41 -6.88 10.99
CA LYS A 43 0.27 -6.17 10.43
C LYS A 43 0.28 -4.75 10.98
N SER A 44 0.12 -3.75 10.11
CA SER A 44 -0.07 -2.38 10.57
C SER A 44 -1.32 -2.36 11.45
N VAL A 45 -1.20 -1.74 12.64
CA VAL A 45 -2.36 -1.44 13.47
C VAL A 45 -3.34 -0.63 12.59
N PRO A 46 -4.64 -0.97 12.54
CA PRO A 46 -5.60 -0.20 11.77
C PRO A 46 -5.50 1.28 12.16
N ASN A 47 -5.42 2.14 11.15
CA ASN A 47 -5.23 3.58 11.35
C ASN A 47 -6.37 4.10 12.23
N LYS A 48 -6.03 4.59 13.43
CA LYS A 48 -6.97 5.36 14.25
C LYS A 48 -7.33 6.62 13.48
N LEU A 49 -8.63 6.95 13.37
CA LEU A 49 -9.10 8.20 12.78
C LEU A 49 -8.53 9.38 13.59
N LYS A 50 -7.64 10.17 12.99
CA LYS A 50 -6.90 11.25 13.70
C LYS A 50 -7.58 12.59 13.53
N SER A 51 -8.18 12.85 12.36
CA SER A 51 -8.78 14.14 12.03
C SER A 51 -10.30 14.18 12.27
N THR A 52 -10.83 15.35 12.58
CA THR A 52 -12.28 15.59 12.69
C THR A 52 -13.01 15.30 11.38
N LYS A 53 -12.36 15.61 10.24
CA LYS A 53 -12.88 15.33 8.90
C LYS A 53 -12.93 13.82 8.58
N GLU A 54 -11.94 13.06 9.02
CA GLU A 54 -11.92 11.60 8.87
C GLU A 54 -13.05 10.96 9.70
N LYS A 55 -13.26 11.46 10.93
CA LYS A 55 -14.36 11.00 11.79
C LYS A 55 -15.73 11.28 11.17
N SER A 56 -15.95 12.46 10.59
CA SER A 56 -17.23 12.78 9.94
C SER A 56 -17.45 11.96 8.67
N SER A 57 -16.41 11.80 7.82
CA SER A 57 -16.45 10.93 6.64
C SER A 57 -16.82 9.49 7.00
N TYR A 58 -16.17 8.94 8.04
CA TYR A 58 -16.45 7.60 8.54
C TYR A 58 -17.89 7.43 9.02
N LEU A 59 -18.42 8.37 9.80
CA LEU A 59 -19.80 8.34 10.29
C LEU A 59 -20.81 8.40 9.14
N GLU A 60 -20.58 9.26 8.15
CA GLU A 60 -21.44 9.34 6.96
C GLU A 60 -21.42 8.06 6.12
N ASN A 61 -20.25 7.43 5.98
CA ASN A 61 -20.13 6.15 5.27
C ASN A 61 -20.84 5.01 6.02
N LEU A 62 -20.75 4.97 7.35
CA LEU A 62 -21.52 4.02 8.17
C LEU A 62 -23.02 4.22 7.99
N LYS A 63 -23.50 5.47 8.03
CA LYS A 63 -24.93 5.77 7.83
C LYS A 63 -25.45 5.26 6.49
N LYS A 64 -24.64 5.36 5.43
CA LYS A 64 -25.00 4.84 4.10
C LYS A 64 -25.08 3.31 4.03
N ILE A 65 -24.34 2.60 4.87
CA ILE A 65 -24.29 1.13 4.86
C ILE A 65 -25.37 0.52 5.77
N LEU A 66 -25.88 1.27 6.76
CA LEU A 66 -26.92 0.82 7.69
C LEU A 66 -28.17 0.22 7.03
N PRO A 67 -28.79 0.84 6.00
CA PRO A 67 -29.98 0.27 5.35
C PRO A 67 -29.73 -1.12 4.76
N ARG A 68 -28.57 -1.31 4.13
CA ARG A 68 -28.17 -2.57 3.51
C ARG A 68 -27.89 -3.67 4.54
N LEU A 69 -27.40 -3.31 5.73
CA LEU A 69 -27.24 -4.24 6.85
C LEU A 69 -28.61 -4.63 7.42
N GLN A 70 -29.54 -3.69 7.52
CA GLN A 70 -30.89 -3.95 8.01
C GLN A 70 -31.68 -4.87 7.08
N GLU A 71 -31.49 -4.74 5.76
CA GLU A 71 -32.03 -5.70 4.78
C GLU A 71 -31.44 -7.10 4.97
N PHE A 72 -30.13 -7.21 5.21
CA PHE A 72 -29.47 -8.49 5.42
C PHE A 72 -29.93 -9.21 6.70
N VAL A 73 -30.32 -8.47 7.75
CA VAL A 73 -30.90 -9.04 8.98
C VAL A 73 -32.27 -9.69 8.69
N LYS A 74 -33.04 -9.13 7.75
CA LYS A 74 -34.35 -9.68 7.35
C LYS A 74 -34.24 -10.98 6.56
N GLU A 75 -33.07 -11.28 5.99
CA GLU A 75 -32.84 -12.45 5.13
C GLU A 75 -32.52 -13.76 5.90
N ASN A 76 -32.77 -13.85 7.22
CA ASN A 76 -32.62 -15.08 8.05
C ASN A 76 -31.25 -15.78 7.94
N LYS A 77 -30.17 -15.02 8.06
CA LYS A 77 -28.81 -15.58 8.02
C LYS A 77 -28.27 -15.90 9.42
N THR A 78 -27.32 -16.83 9.49
CA THR A 78 -26.71 -17.25 10.75
C THR A 78 -26.03 -16.09 11.45
N VAL A 79 -26.02 -16.09 12.79
CA VAL A 79 -25.41 -15.04 13.63
C VAL A 79 -23.96 -14.75 13.20
N GLN A 80 -23.20 -15.78 12.85
CA GLN A 80 -21.82 -15.63 12.38
C GLN A 80 -21.73 -14.79 11.10
N SER A 81 -22.57 -15.07 10.10
CA SER A 81 -22.55 -14.34 8.83
C SER A 81 -22.96 -12.86 8.99
N PHE A 82 -23.77 -12.56 10.00
CA PHE A 82 -24.09 -11.19 10.37
C PHE A 82 -22.90 -10.49 11.02
N SER A 83 -22.24 -11.14 11.98
CA SER A 83 -21.01 -10.64 12.60
C SER A 83 -19.92 -10.38 11.57
N ASP A 84 -19.68 -11.33 10.65
CA ASP A 84 -18.67 -11.18 9.60
C ASP A 84 -18.98 -9.99 8.68
N LYS A 85 -20.27 -9.77 8.38
CA LYS A 85 -20.70 -8.67 7.50
C LYS A 85 -20.68 -7.32 8.20
N LEU A 86 -20.94 -7.28 9.50
CA LEU A 86 -20.72 -6.10 10.34
C LEU A 86 -19.23 -5.74 10.38
N GLU A 87 -18.37 -6.73 10.62
CA GLU A 87 -16.91 -6.52 10.63
C GLU A 87 -16.40 -6.01 9.28
N ASP A 88 -16.89 -6.59 8.17
CA ASP A 88 -16.57 -6.13 6.82
C ASP A 88 -17.08 -4.70 6.55
N ALA A 89 -18.29 -4.36 6.98
CA ALA A 89 -18.86 -3.01 6.82
C ALA A 89 -18.06 -1.95 7.59
N ILE A 90 -17.67 -2.26 8.84
CA ILE A 90 -16.83 -1.40 9.68
C ILE A 90 -15.45 -1.23 9.03
N THR A 91 -14.85 -2.33 8.58
CA THR A 91 -13.52 -2.33 7.95
C THR A 91 -13.50 -1.59 6.62
N LYS A 92 -14.54 -1.71 5.80
CA LYS A 92 -14.67 -0.98 4.53
C LYS A 92 -14.87 0.52 4.73
N SER A 93 -15.67 0.90 5.72
CA SER A 93 -15.89 2.30 6.08
C SER A 93 -14.61 2.99 6.54
N LEU A 94 -13.68 2.26 7.16
CA LEU A 94 -12.35 2.76 7.54
C LEU A 94 -11.39 2.95 6.34
N LYS A 95 -11.58 2.21 5.24
CA LYS A 95 -10.65 2.19 4.09
C LYS A 95 -11.01 3.18 2.98
N SER A 96 -12.18 3.82 3.02
CA SER A 96 -12.65 4.70 1.94
C SER A 96 -11.73 5.92 1.72
N ASP A 97 -11.09 6.42 2.77
CA ASP A 97 -10.20 7.59 2.68
C ASP A 97 -8.83 7.24 2.08
N GLU A 98 -8.39 5.98 2.11
CA GLU A 98 -7.09 5.57 1.52
C GLU A 98 -7.08 5.71 0.00
N LYS A 99 -8.23 5.53 -0.69
CA LYS A 99 -8.29 5.70 -2.15
C LYS A 99 -8.08 7.16 -2.57
N VAL A 100 -8.48 8.13 -1.76
CA VAL A 100 -8.24 9.56 -2.03
C VAL A 100 -6.75 9.90 -1.89
N SER A 101 -6.04 9.27 -0.94
CA SER A 101 -4.59 9.49 -0.77
C SER A 101 -3.76 9.01 -1.98
N ASN A 102 -4.19 7.95 -2.65
CA ASN A 102 -3.52 7.45 -3.87
C ASN A 102 -3.83 8.28 -5.12
N MET A 103 -4.86 9.14 -5.10
CA MET A 103 -5.11 10.11 -6.17
C MET A 103 -4.17 11.30 -6.11
N HIS A 104 -3.52 11.56 -4.97
CA HIS A 104 -2.58 12.66 -4.81
C HIS A 104 -1.14 12.24 -5.14
N ARG A 105 -0.95 11.43 -6.19
CA ARG A 105 0.31 11.50 -6.92
C ARG A 105 0.20 12.75 -7.77
N GLU A 106 0.88 13.82 -7.38
CA GLU A 106 1.05 15.00 -8.22
C GLU A 106 1.45 14.51 -9.62
N LYS A 107 0.58 14.79 -10.60
CA LYS A 107 0.79 14.33 -11.96
C LYS A 107 1.96 15.15 -12.49
N ILE A 108 3.14 14.52 -12.62
CA ILE A 108 4.35 15.17 -13.15
C ILE A 108 4.05 15.88 -14.48
N ILE A 109 3.20 15.27 -15.31
CA ILE A 109 2.78 15.81 -16.60
C ILE A 109 1.65 16.82 -16.42
N SER A 110 1.89 18.04 -16.87
CA SER A 110 0.92 19.14 -16.87
C SER A 110 -0.28 18.86 -17.77
N GLU A 111 -1.38 19.59 -17.57
CA GLU A 111 -2.58 19.49 -18.40
C GLU A 111 -2.29 19.85 -19.87
N ASP A 112 -1.47 20.88 -20.10
CA ASP A 112 -1.03 21.29 -21.44
C ASP A 112 -0.27 20.17 -22.16
N SER A 113 0.69 19.54 -21.49
CA SER A 113 1.42 18.39 -22.04
C SER A 113 0.49 17.22 -22.33
N GLN A 114 -0.51 16.97 -21.48
CA GLN A 114 -1.51 15.94 -21.71
C GLN A 114 -2.32 16.24 -22.96
N ASN A 115 -2.78 17.48 -23.15
CA ASN A 115 -3.55 17.89 -24.32
C ASN A 115 -2.75 17.72 -25.62
N LEU A 116 -1.45 18.06 -25.60
CA LEU A 116 -0.55 17.83 -26.74
C LEU A 116 -0.39 16.33 -27.06
N ILE A 117 -0.29 15.48 -26.04
CA ILE A 117 -0.19 14.02 -26.22
C ILE A 117 -1.51 13.47 -26.79
N CYS A 118 -2.66 13.88 -26.25
CA CYS A 118 -3.98 13.47 -26.74
C CYS A 118 -4.17 13.85 -28.21
N ARG A 119 -3.94 15.13 -28.56
CA ARG A 119 -4.03 15.60 -29.94
C ARG A 119 -3.09 14.86 -30.89
N ARG A 120 -1.86 14.60 -30.45
CA ARG A 120 -0.90 13.78 -31.20
C ARG A 120 -1.44 12.38 -31.46
N THR A 121 -2.00 11.72 -30.44
CA THR A 121 -2.57 10.37 -30.59
C THR A 121 -3.77 10.34 -31.53
N GLU A 122 -4.68 11.31 -31.41
CA GLU A 122 -5.82 11.46 -32.32
C GLU A 122 -5.35 11.53 -33.77
N LEU A 123 -4.42 12.44 -34.07
CA LEU A 123 -3.87 12.59 -35.41
C LEU A 123 -3.15 11.31 -35.86
N MET A 124 -2.37 10.64 -35.01
CA MET A 124 -1.71 9.38 -35.39
C MET A 124 -2.69 8.34 -35.92
N PHE A 125 -3.86 8.17 -35.30
CA PHE A 125 -4.85 7.15 -35.68
C PHE A 125 -5.81 7.55 -36.81
N THR A 126 -5.74 8.78 -37.32
CA THR A 126 -6.51 9.16 -38.51
C THR A 126 -6.02 8.43 -39.78
N LYS A 127 -6.93 7.76 -40.50
CA LYS A 127 -6.62 6.91 -41.68
C LYS A 127 -6.31 7.70 -42.96
N LYS A 128 -6.77 8.96 -43.10
CA LYS A 128 -6.53 9.83 -44.27
C LYS A 128 -6.11 11.25 -43.84
N LYS A 129 -4.81 11.45 -43.62
CA LYS A 129 -4.24 12.74 -43.19
C LYS A 129 -4.01 13.67 -44.38
N SER A 130 -4.50 14.91 -44.28
CA SER A 130 -4.13 16.01 -45.18
C SER A 130 -2.64 16.38 -45.03
N LYS A 131 -2.09 17.17 -45.96
CA LYS A 131 -0.71 17.68 -45.87
C LYS A 131 -0.50 18.48 -44.58
N GLU A 132 -1.48 19.31 -44.23
CA GLU A 132 -1.49 20.12 -43.01
C GLU A 132 -1.49 19.25 -41.76
N MET A 133 -2.33 18.22 -41.69
CA MET A 133 -2.38 17.29 -40.54
C MET A 133 -1.06 16.54 -40.34
N ARG A 134 -0.33 16.24 -41.42
CA ARG A 134 1.00 15.60 -41.31
C ARG A 134 2.03 16.57 -40.75
N GLU A 135 1.96 17.84 -41.11
CA GLU A 135 2.86 18.87 -40.59
C GLU A 135 2.53 19.21 -39.13
N GLU A 136 1.24 19.33 -38.80
CA GLU A 136 0.74 19.46 -37.43
C GLU A 136 1.26 18.29 -36.57
N LEU A 137 1.16 17.06 -37.06
CA LEU A 137 1.64 15.88 -36.32
C LEU A 137 3.15 15.94 -36.04
N LYS A 138 3.98 16.34 -37.00
CA LYS A 138 5.43 16.54 -36.77
C LYS A 138 5.70 17.59 -35.71
N MET A 139 4.96 18.70 -35.73
CA MET A 139 5.08 19.77 -34.74
C MET A 139 4.66 19.28 -33.35
N LEU A 140 3.56 18.54 -33.25
CA LEU A 140 3.08 17.95 -32.00
C LEU A 140 4.07 16.95 -31.40
N PHE A 141 4.78 16.15 -32.20
CA PHE A 141 5.85 15.30 -31.70
C PHE A 141 6.97 16.12 -31.04
N LYS A 142 7.44 17.18 -31.70
CA LYS A 142 8.48 18.06 -31.13
C LYS A 142 7.99 18.78 -29.88
N GLN A 143 6.78 19.32 -29.92
CA GLN A 143 6.21 20.13 -28.85
C GLN A 143 5.88 19.28 -27.63
N SER A 144 5.20 18.14 -27.80
CA SER A 144 4.92 17.20 -26.70
C SER A 144 6.21 16.74 -26.02
N ASN A 145 7.24 16.34 -26.77
CA ASN A 145 8.51 15.92 -26.19
C ASN A 145 9.23 17.05 -25.43
N ARG A 146 9.19 18.29 -25.95
CA ARG A 146 9.75 19.46 -25.25
C ARG A 146 8.99 19.74 -23.96
N SER A 147 7.65 19.71 -23.99
CA SER A 147 6.83 19.97 -22.81
C SER A 147 6.96 18.88 -21.75
N ILE A 148 6.99 17.61 -22.14
CA ILE A 148 7.27 16.50 -21.21
C ILE A 148 8.63 16.69 -20.53
N LYS A 149 9.70 17.01 -21.29
CA LYS A 149 11.02 17.25 -20.70
C LYS A 149 11.01 18.41 -19.70
N ARG A 150 10.27 19.49 -20.01
CA ARG A 150 10.10 20.64 -19.12
C ARG A 150 9.38 20.26 -17.84
N ASP A 151 8.26 19.54 -17.95
CA ASP A 151 7.47 19.07 -16.82
C ASP A 151 8.31 18.23 -15.84
N TYR A 152 9.10 17.28 -16.36
CA TYR A 152 10.02 16.49 -15.53
C TYR A 152 11.14 17.32 -14.89
N ALA A 153 11.65 18.34 -15.60
CA ALA A 153 12.66 19.25 -15.05
C ALA A 153 12.07 20.08 -13.90
N ASN A 154 10.87 20.64 -14.08
CA ASN A 154 10.16 21.43 -13.08
C ASN A 154 9.82 20.61 -11.84
N HIS A 155 9.26 19.41 -12.02
CA HIS A 155 9.00 18.50 -10.91
C HIS A 155 10.29 18.14 -10.14
N ARG A 156 11.42 17.96 -10.85
CA ARG A 156 12.72 17.72 -10.20
C ARG A 156 13.19 18.93 -9.39
N THR A 157 13.05 20.15 -9.92
CA THR A 157 13.42 21.36 -9.19
C THR A 157 12.52 21.58 -7.98
N GLU A 158 11.22 21.40 -8.11
CA GLU A 158 10.24 21.52 -7.02
C GLU A 158 10.55 20.56 -5.86
N ILE A 159 10.85 19.29 -6.14
CA ILE A 159 11.24 18.32 -5.10
C ILE A 159 12.53 18.75 -4.39
N ILE A 160 13.52 19.23 -5.15
CA ILE A 160 14.79 19.69 -4.59
C ILE A 160 14.54 20.91 -3.69
N GLU A 161 13.83 21.92 -4.18
CA GLU A 161 13.51 23.15 -3.45
C GLU A 161 12.72 22.85 -2.18
N LYS A 162 11.67 22.02 -2.25
CA LYS A 162 10.87 21.59 -1.10
C LYS A 162 11.72 20.90 -0.03
N ASN A 163 12.61 19.99 -0.42
CA ASN A 163 13.45 19.28 0.53
C ASN A 163 14.57 20.15 1.10
N MET A 164 15.10 21.07 0.30
CA MET A 164 16.10 22.04 0.75
C MET A 164 15.50 23.07 1.70
N SER A 165 14.30 23.58 1.44
CA SER A 165 13.61 24.55 2.31
C SER A 165 13.12 23.91 3.62
N THR A 166 12.51 22.73 3.54
CA THR A 166 11.88 22.09 4.70
C THR A 166 12.89 21.33 5.57
N PHE A 167 13.83 20.61 4.96
CA PHE A 167 14.71 19.68 5.67
C PHE A 167 16.20 20.00 5.51
N ARG A 168 16.57 20.99 4.67
CA ARG A 168 17.96 21.34 4.33
C ARG A 168 18.79 20.12 3.91
N SER A 169 18.16 19.15 3.25
CA SER A 169 18.77 17.86 2.96
C SER A 169 18.65 17.47 1.49
N SER A 170 19.76 17.60 0.77
CA SER A 170 19.91 17.11 -0.61
C SER A 170 19.79 15.59 -0.70
N LYS A 171 20.24 14.86 0.33
CA LYS A 171 20.13 13.39 0.41
C LYS A 171 18.67 12.93 0.45
N ARG A 172 17.79 13.66 1.14
CA ARG A 172 16.35 13.38 1.15
C ARG A 172 15.72 13.65 -0.22
N ALA A 173 16.07 14.76 -0.87
CA ALA A 173 15.61 15.07 -2.22
C ALA A 173 16.00 13.94 -3.22
N LEU A 174 17.27 13.50 -3.18
CA LEU A 174 17.75 12.41 -4.03
C LEU A 174 17.00 11.11 -3.77
N LYS A 175 16.72 10.80 -2.49
CA LYS A 175 15.95 9.62 -2.12
C LYS A 175 14.54 9.68 -2.69
N GLU A 176 13.84 10.80 -2.53
CA GLU A 176 12.47 10.98 -3.06
C GLU A 176 12.42 10.82 -4.59
N LEU A 177 13.35 11.45 -5.30
CA LEU A 177 13.48 11.33 -6.77
C LEU A 177 13.80 9.91 -7.25
N SER A 178 14.49 9.09 -6.44
CA SER A 178 14.92 7.74 -6.81
C SER A 178 13.99 6.63 -6.32
N THR A 179 13.15 6.88 -5.32
CA THR A 179 12.29 5.86 -4.69
C THR A 179 11.29 5.24 -5.66
N HIS A 180 10.87 5.99 -6.69
CA HIS A 180 9.89 5.54 -7.69
C HIS A 180 10.51 5.29 -9.07
N LYS A 181 11.83 5.31 -9.19
CA LYS A 181 12.50 4.98 -10.46
C LYS A 181 12.35 3.47 -10.65
N ASN A 182 11.47 3.05 -11.57
CA ASN A 182 11.35 1.64 -11.94
C ASN A 182 12.74 1.14 -12.33
N TRP A 183 13.27 0.19 -11.57
CA TRP A 183 14.63 -0.33 -11.67
C TRP A 183 14.79 -1.26 -12.88
N ILE A 184 14.24 -0.89 -14.04
CA ILE A 184 14.45 -1.61 -15.28
C ILE A 184 15.74 -1.05 -15.88
N GLN A 185 16.86 -1.74 -15.63
CA GLN A 185 18.20 -1.41 -16.12
C GLN A 185 18.39 -1.68 -17.63
N SER A 186 17.37 -2.14 -18.37
CA SER A 186 17.54 -2.70 -19.72
C SER A 186 16.56 -2.15 -20.76
N LEU A 187 16.42 -0.82 -20.85
CA LEU A 187 15.86 -0.15 -22.03
C LEU A 187 16.72 1.09 -22.33
N ASN A 188 17.98 0.83 -22.63
CA ASN A 188 18.83 1.67 -23.48
C ASN A 188 19.26 0.82 -24.66
#